data_AF-A0A950CE86-F1
#
_entry.id   AF-A0A950CE86-F1
#
_cell.length_a   1.000
_cell.length_b   1.000
_cell.length_c   1.000
_cell.angle_alpha   90.00
_cell.angle_beta   90.00
_cell.angle_gamma   90.00
#
_symmetry.space_group_name_H-M   'P 1'
#
loop_
_entity.id
_entity.type
_entity.pdbx_description
1 polymer ?
#
loop_
_entity_poly.entity_id
_entity_poly.type
_entity_poly.pdbx_seq_one_letter_code
_entity_poly.pdbx_strand_id
1 'polypeptide(L)' 'MDTTQIETVDPVIGRHCLLKRPVRDRGGVNHFNEKPRVLRELINLDRRMFLVEFGDGSTTFLFPDEVIIE' A
#
# COMPACT_ATOMS: atom_id res chain seq x y z
N MET A 1 -17.87 12.65 -24.59
CA MET A 1 -16.96 11.49 -24.68
C MET A 1 -16.75 11.02 -23.26
N ASP A 2 -17.67 10.19 -22.75
CA ASP A 2 -17.52 9.58 -21.44
C ASP A 2 -16.51 8.44 -21.55
N THR A 3 -15.30 8.69 -21.07
CA THR A 3 -14.29 7.65 -20.92
C THR A 3 -14.49 7.07 -19.53
N THR A 4 -15.50 6.22 -19.37
CA THR A 4 -15.61 5.37 -18.18
C THR A 4 -14.47 4.38 -18.26
N GLN A 5 -13.32 4.75 -17.71
CA GLN A 5 -12.22 3.82 -17.46
C GLN A 5 -12.78 2.75 -16.53
N ILE A 6 -12.89 1.55 -17.07
CA ILE A 6 -13.15 0.34 -16.31
C ILE A 6 -11.91 0.17 -15.43
N GLU A 7 -11.91 0.76 -14.23
CA GLU A 7 -10.89 0.51 -13.22
C GLU A 7 -10.96 -0.98 -12.91
N THR A 8 -9.97 -1.71 -13.42
CA THR A 8 -9.70 -3.08 -13.04
C THR A 8 -9.71 -3.15 -11.53
N VAL A 9 -10.71 -3.83 -10.98
CA VAL A 9 -10.82 -4.14 -9.55
C VAL A 9 -9.48 -4.71 -9.11
N ASP A 10 -8.67 -3.88 -8.43
CA ASP A 10 -7.29 -4.21 -8.15
C ASP A 10 -7.25 -5.44 -7.23
N PRO A 11 -6.69 -6.59 -7.68
CA PRO A 11 -6.69 -7.84 -6.91
C PRO A 11 -5.84 -7.76 -5.64
N VAL A 12 -5.28 -6.59 -5.32
CA VAL A 12 -4.38 -6.30 -4.21
C VAL A 12 -5.13 -5.69 -3.02
N ILE A 13 -6.24 -4.99 -3.26
CA ILE A 13 -6.98 -4.29 -2.19
C ILE A 13 -7.54 -5.31 -1.19
N GLY A 14 -7.31 -5.06 0.09
CA GLY A 14 -7.72 -5.92 1.20
C GLY A 14 -6.72 -7.04 1.55
N ARG A 15 -5.68 -7.27 0.73
CA ARG A 15 -4.63 -8.24 1.03
C ARG A 15 -3.64 -7.69 2.04
N HIS A 16 -3.03 -8.59 2.80
CA HIS A 16 -1.89 -8.25 3.64
C HIS A 16 -0.62 -8.23 2.79
N CYS A 17 0.35 -7.43 3.22
CA CYS A 17 1.66 -7.40 2.60
C CYS A 17 2.75 -7.51 3.66
N LEU A 18 3.89 -8.10 3.28
CA LEU A 18 5.08 -8.17 4.10
C LEU A 18 6.01 -7.00 3.77
N LEU A 19 6.55 -6.36 4.80
CA LEU A 19 7.56 -5.32 4.61
C LEU A 19 8.94 -5.94 4.33
N LYS A 20 9.61 -5.50 3.25
CA LYS A 20 10.98 -5.91 2.92
C LYS A 20 12.05 -5.14 3.71
N ARG A 21 11.68 -3.98 4.27
CA ARG A 21 12.56 -3.10 5.06
C ARG A 21 11.77 -2.36 6.14
N PRO A 22 12.43 -1.78 7.16
CA PRO A 22 11.75 -0.90 8.11
C PRO A 22 11.06 0.25 7.39
N VAL A 23 9.79 0.46 7.72
CA VAL A 23 8.95 1.55 7.20
C VAL A 23 8.59 2.44 8.36
N ARG A 24 8.69 3.75 8.14
CA ARG A 24 8.17 4.75 9.06
C ARG A 24 6.78 5.17 8.62
N ASP A 25 5.85 5.18 9.55
CA ASP A 25 4.56 5.80 9.35
C ASP A 25 4.67 7.34 9.36
N ARG A 26 3.53 8.02 9.24
CA ARG A 26 3.47 9.48 9.32
C ARG A 26 3.92 10.01 10.70
N GLY A 27 3.75 9.25 11.77
CA GLY A 27 4.22 9.58 13.12
C GLY A 27 5.73 9.38 13.35
N GLY A 28 6.43 8.77 12.40
CA GLY A 28 7.85 8.43 12.52
C GLY A 28 8.12 7.13 13.27
N VAL A 29 7.08 6.35 13.60
CA VAL A 29 7.12 5.04 14.24
C VAL A 29 7.57 4.00 13.20
N ASN A 30 8.48 3.11 13.59
CA ASN A 30 8.96 2.04 12.70
C ASN A 30 8.12 0.77 12.87
N HIS A 31 7.54 0.26 11.79
CA HIS A 31 6.64 -0.90 11.80
C HIS A 31 7.29 -2.19 11.26
N PHE A 32 8.59 -2.38 11.47
CA PHE A 32 9.31 -3.55 10.92
C PHE A 32 8.75 -4.87 11.48
N ASN A 33 8.50 -5.85 10.59
CA ASN A 33 7.81 -7.15 10.82
C ASN A 33 6.28 -7.12 10.91
N GLU A 34 5.62 -6.00 10.66
CA GLU A 34 4.17 -5.99 10.55
C GLU A 34 3.67 -6.51 9.19
N LYS A 35 2.40 -6.90 9.18
CA LYS A 35 1.67 -7.31 7.98
C LYS A 35 0.55 -6.32 7.67
N PRO A 36 0.85 -5.09 7.20
CA PRO A 36 -0.19 -4.11 6.95
C PRO A 36 -1.09 -4.53 5.78
N ARG A 37 -2.33 -4.06 5.81
CA ARG A 37 -3.35 -4.34 4.81
C ARG A 37 -3.34 -3.27 3.73
N VAL A 38 -3.37 -3.67 2.46
CA VAL A 38 -3.49 -2.72 1.35
C VAL A 38 -4.89 -2.15 1.30
N LEU A 39 -5.02 -0.84 1.48
CA LEU A 39 -6.29 -0.12 1.39
C LEU A 39 -6.59 0.34 -0.03
N ARG A 40 -5.54 0.79 -0.73
CA ARG A 40 -5.68 1.37 -2.06
C ARG A 40 -4.39 1.22 -2.84
N GLU A 41 -4.54 1.06 -4.14
CA GLU A 41 -3.47 1.22 -5.11
C GLU A 41 -3.64 2.53 -5.88
N LEU A 42 -2.53 3.18 -6.21
CA LEU A 42 -2.53 4.43 -6.95
C LEU A 42 -1.28 4.59 -7.80
N ILE A 43 -1.41 5.37 -8.87
CA ILE A 43 -0.33 5.76 -9.77
C ILE A 43 -0.09 7.25 -9.59
N ASN A 44 1.12 7.63 -9.19
CA ASN A 44 1.54 9.03 -9.07
C ASN A 44 2.79 9.28 -9.91
N LEU A 45 2.70 10.14 -10.92
CA LEU A 45 3.81 10.45 -11.85
C LEU A 45 4.50 9.16 -12.36
N ASP A 46 3.70 8.23 -12.90
CA ASP A 46 4.14 6.92 -13.39
C ASP A 46 4.72 5.96 -12.35
N ARG A 47 4.62 6.30 -11.06
CA ARG A 47 5.02 5.42 -9.95
C ARG A 47 3.79 4.79 -9.29
N ARG A 48 3.72 3.46 -9.33
CA ARG A 48 2.75 2.67 -8.56
C ARG A 48 3.08 2.75 -7.06
N MET A 49 2.06 2.95 -6.24
CA MET A 49 2.14 2.97 -4.78
C MET A 49 0.92 2.29 -4.16
N PHE A 50 1.09 1.80 -2.94
CA PHE A 50 0.06 1.18 -2.11
C PHE A 50 -0.15 2.04 -0.87
N LEU A 51 -1.37 2.48 -0.63
CA LEU A 51 -1.77 2.95 0.71
C LEU A 51 -2.01 1.70 1.57
N VAL A 52 -1.32 1.61 2.69
CA VAL A 52 -1.47 0.49 3.63
C VAL A 52 -1.88 0.96 5.01
N GLU A 53 -2.54 0.08 5.75
CA GLU A 53 -2.96 0.26 7.15
C GLU A 53 -2.29 -0.77 8.05
N PHE A 54 -1.67 -0.31 9.14
CA PHE A 54 -1.02 -1.13 10.15
C PHE A 54 -2.01 -1.60 11.22
N GLY A 55 -1.56 -2.51 12.10
CA GLY A 55 -2.42 -3.06 13.15
C GLY A 55 -2.93 -2.04 14.17
N ASP A 56 -2.24 -0.91 14.30
CA ASP A 56 -2.60 0.23 15.16
C ASP A 56 -3.49 1.27 14.46
N GLY A 57 -3.86 1.06 13.20
CA GLY A 57 -4.65 1.98 12.39
C GLY A 57 -3.86 3.13 11.77
N SER A 58 -2.54 3.19 11.98
CA SER A 58 -1.68 4.13 11.25
C SER A 58 -1.63 3.76 9.76
N THR A 59 -1.39 4.75 8.90
CA THR A 59 -1.35 4.55 7.44
C THR A 59 -0.12 5.18 6.82
N THR A 60 0.36 4.58 5.73
CA THR A 60 1.47 5.11 4.94
C THR A 60 1.40 4.64 3.48
N PHE A 61 2.17 5.29 2.61
CA PHE A 61 2.33 4.88 1.23
C PHE A 61 3.59 4.05 1.08
N LEU A 62 3.47 2.92 0.38
CA LEU A 62 4.56 2.00 0.08
C LEU A 62 4.69 1.77 -1.41
N PHE A 63 5.93 1.71 -1.89
CA PHE A 63 6.27 1.32 -3.23
C PHE A 63 6.28 -0.22 -3.37
N PRO A 64 6.05 -0.77 -4.58
CA PRO A 64 6.10 -2.21 -4.83
C PRO A 64 7.42 -2.90 -4.47
N ASP A 65 8.53 -2.17 -4.47
CA ASP A 65 9.83 -2.67 -4.04
C ASP A 65 10.00 -2.72 -2.51
N GLU A 66 9.11 -2.06 -1.75
CA GLU A 66 9.10 -2.08 -0.28
C GLU A 66 8.31 -3.24 0.31
N VAL A 67 7.44 -3.86 -0.48
CA VAL A 67 6.49 -4.87 0.01
C VAL A 67 6.47 -6.15 -0.84
N ILE A 68 5.96 -7.23 -0.25
CA ILE A 68 5.52 -8.44 -0.94
C ILE A 68 4.03 -8.59 -0.64
N ILE A 69 3.19 -8.61 -1.68
CA ILE A 69 1.76 -8.85 -1.53
C ILE A 69 1.54 -10.36 -1.33
N GLU A 70 0.93 -10.77 -0.21
CA GLU A 70 0.58 -12.17 0.11
C GLU A 70 -0.72 -12.60 -0.54
#